data_AF-A0A0F6IKA0-F1
#
_entry.id   AF-A0A0F6IKA0-F1
#
_cell.length_a   1.000
_cell.length_b   1.000
_cell.length_c   1.000
_cell.angle_alpha   90.00
_cell.angle_beta   90.00
_cell.angle_gamma   90.00
#
_symmetry.space_group_name_H-M   'P 1'
#
loop_
_entity.id
_entity.type
_entity.pdbx_description
1 polymer ?
#
loop_
_entity_poly.entity_id
_entity_poly.type
_entity_poly.pdbx_seq_one_letter_code
_entity_poly.pdbx_strand_id
1 'polypeptide(L)'
;MYSKTQFFFIKKVLLFVVVLFCRPSCDSRLHTPPSREQWDEFKKLPKHQKEILAFEKFLRKHQAYDIVPIEQLFRQGTDWRQTESQPFAIPPRELWPNILPTLRVIQEVVIPSIGPVAVVSGFRQPDYNAKAGGAKSSRHLIFSAVDMIPNHEFDREMLKTKLLFLWQKHGSNQRIGLGSIFRNKVSY
;
A
#
# COMPACT_ATOMS: atom_id res chain seq x y z
N MET A 1 -19.99 -17.59 80.80
CA MET A 1 -18.70 -18.11 81.28
C MET A 1 -18.56 -19.53 80.77
N TYR A 2 -17.85 -19.74 79.65
CA TYR A 2 -17.07 -20.94 79.29
C TYR A 2 -16.65 -20.84 77.81
N SER A 3 -15.34 -20.82 77.60
CA SER A 3 -14.63 -20.94 76.33
C SER A 3 -14.58 -22.41 75.90
N LYS A 4 -14.63 -22.70 74.59
CA LYS A 4 -13.87 -23.79 73.92
C LYS A 4 -14.07 -23.78 72.39
N THR A 5 -13.00 -23.37 71.71
CA THR A 5 -12.34 -23.98 70.54
C THR A 5 -13.15 -24.90 69.62
N GLN A 6 -13.26 -24.55 68.32
CA GLN A 6 -13.07 -25.52 67.23
C GLN A 6 -12.38 -24.87 66.02
N PHE A 7 -11.29 -25.53 65.62
CA PHE A 7 -10.53 -25.34 64.39
C PHE A 7 -11.44 -25.45 63.16
N PHE A 8 -11.39 -24.48 62.26
CA PHE A 8 -11.74 -24.70 60.85
C PHE A 8 -10.61 -24.22 59.95
N PHE A 9 -9.94 -25.21 59.37
CA PHE A 9 -8.84 -25.08 58.43
C PHE A 9 -9.42 -24.70 57.06
N ILE A 10 -9.59 -23.41 56.79
CA ILE A 10 -10.00 -22.94 55.46
C ILE A 10 -8.76 -23.01 54.55
N LYS A 11 -8.66 -24.09 53.77
CA LYS A 11 -7.76 -24.17 52.62
C LYS A 11 -8.10 -23.01 51.68
N LYS A 12 -7.21 -22.02 51.56
CA LYS A 12 -7.24 -21.02 50.49
C LYS A 12 -7.06 -21.74 49.15
N VAL A 13 -8.16 -22.02 48.46
CA VAL A 13 -8.13 -22.40 47.04
C VAL A 13 -7.86 -21.12 46.26
N LEU A 14 -6.61 -20.96 45.82
CA LEU A 14 -6.20 -19.88 44.93
C LEU A 14 -6.83 -20.17 43.55
N LEU A 15 -7.92 -19.48 43.23
CA LEU A 15 -8.54 -19.55 41.90
C LEU A 15 -7.60 -18.83 40.92
N PHE A 16 -6.74 -19.58 40.24
CA PHE A 16 -5.90 -19.07 39.16
C PHE A 16 -6.82 -18.82 37.96
N VAL A 17 -7.36 -17.61 37.85
CA VAL A 17 -7.97 -17.13 36.61
C VAL A 17 -6.84 -17.00 35.60
N VAL A 18 -6.65 -18.04 34.79
CA VAL A 18 -5.84 -17.95 33.58
C VAL A 18 -6.57 -17.00 32.65
N VAL A 19 -6.22 -15.72 32.73
CA VAL A 19 -6.51 -14.76 31.67
C VAL A 19 -5.72 -15.24 30.47
N LEU A 20 -6.40 -15.99 29.59
CA LEU A 20 -5.95 -16.24 28.23
C LEU A 20 -5.74 -14.86 27.60
N PHE A 21 -4.49 -14.39 27.62
CA PHE A 21 -4.04 -13.33 26.74
C PHE A 21 -4.29 -13.83 25.33
N CYS A 22 -5.43 -13.45 24.78
CA CYS A 22 -5.67 -13.52 23.34
C CYS A 22 -4.56 -12.66 22.73
N ARG A 23 -3.50 -13.32 22.25
CA ARG A 23 -2.47 -12.64 21.47
C ARG A 23 -3.23 -11.97 20.33
N PRO A 24 -3.13 -10.65 20.14
CA PRO A 24 -3.69 -10.05 18.95
C PRO A 24 -2.96 -10.70 17.79
N SER A 25 -3.66 -11.58 17.06
CA SER A 25 -3.20 -12.01 15.77
C SER A 25 -2.92 -10.73 15.01
N CYS A 26 -1.66 -10.52 14.61
CA CYS A 26 -1.29 -9.45 13.72
C CYS A 26 -2.19 -9.61 12.49
N ASP A 27 -3.24 -8.80 12.36
CA ASP A 27 -4.21 -8.99 11.28
C ASP A 27 -3.56 -8.52 9.99
N SER A 28 -2.89 -9.47 9.33
CA SER A 28 -2.23 -9.26 8.05
C SER A 28 -3.17 -8.75 6.97
N ARG A 29 -4.51 -8.84 7.18
CA ARG A 29 -5.52 -8.27 6.27
C ARG A 29 -5.53 -6.74 6.26
N LEU A 30 -4.98 -6.09 7.29
CA LEU A 30 -4.96 -4.62 7.41
C LEU A 30 -4.06 -3.91 6.38
N HIS A 31 -3.11 -4.64 5.77
CA HIS A 31 -2.18 -4.09 4.77
C HIS A 31 -2.21 -4.88 3.46
N THR A 32 -3.40 -5.14 2.93
CA THR A 32 -3.57 -5.83 1.64
C THR A 32 -4.06 -4.86 0.56
N PRO A 33 -3.51 -4.94 -0.68
CA PRO A 33 -4.09 -4.23 -1.81
C PRO A 33 -5.58 -4.59 -1.98
N PRO A 34 -6.38 -3.68 -2.55
CA PRO A 34 -7.78 -3.97 -2.87
C PRO A 34 -7.92 -5.20 -3.79
N SER A 35 -9.00 -5.97 -3.61
CA SER A 35 -9.28 -7.18 -4.38
C SER A 35 -9.86 -6.87 -5.77
N ARG A 36 -9.92 -7.89 -6.62
CA ARG A 36 -10.54 -7.76 -7.95
C ARG A 36 -12.02 -7.41 -7.87
N GLU A 37 -12.75 -8.00 -6.94
CA GLU A 37 -14.17 -7.68 -6.70
C GLU A 37 -14.36 -6.19 -6.35
N GLN A 38 -13.47 -5.64 -5.51
CA GLN A 38 -13.52 -4.22 -5.15
C GLN A 38 -13.24 -3.31 -6.34
N TRP A 39 -12.35 -3.72 -7.24
CA TRP A 39 -12.13 -3.02 -8.49
C TRP A 39 -13.37 -3.09 -9.40
N ASP A 40 -13.98 -4.26 -9.50
CA ASP A 40 -15.18 -4.47 -10.33
C ASP A 40 -16.36 -3.64 -9.82
N GLU A 41 -16.57 -3.52 -8.51
CA GLU A 41 -17.54 -2.58 -7.93
C GLU A 41 -17.18 -1.12 -8.24
N PHE A 42 -15.91 -0.74 -8.06
CA PHE A 42 -15.47 0.64 -8.30
C PHE A 42 -15.76 1.09 -9.74
N LYS A 43 -15.51 0.23 -10.75
CA LYS A 43 -15.73 0.56 -12.15
C LYS A 43 -17.20 0.43 -12.62
N LYS A 44 -18.16 0.01 -11.78
CA LYS A 44 -19.58 -0.03 -12.20
C LYS A 44 -20.19 1.36 -12.39
N LEU A 45 -19.69 2.37 -11.67
CA LEU A 45 -20.22 3.72 -11.78
C LEU A 45 -19.94 4.31 -13.18
N PRO A 46 -20.96 4.83 -13.91
CA PRO A 46 -20.77 5.35 -15.27
C PRO A 46 -19.70 6.44 -15.37
N LYS A 47 -19.59 7.29 -14.34
CA LYS A 47 -18.54 8.31 -14.25
C LYS A 47 -17.14 7.68 -14.21
N HIS A 48 -16.95 6.62 -13.43
CA HIS A 48 -15.65 5.94 -13.34
C HIS A 48 -15.31 5.25 -14.65
N GLN A 49 -16.25 4.59 -15.32
CA GLN A 49 -16.01 3.98 -16.63
C GLN A 49 -15.50 5.00 -17.65
N LYS A 50 -16.15 6.16 -17.72
CA LYS A 50 -15.75 7.24 -18.63
C LYS A 50 -14.34 7.74 -18.34
N GLU A 51 -14.00 7.95 -17.07
CA GLU A 51 -12.66 8.40 -16.69
C GLU A 51 -11.58 7.33 -16.87
N ILE A 52 -11.87 6.06 -16.57
CA ILE A 52 -10.97 4.93 -16.81
C ILE A 52 -10.65 4.85 -18.31
N LEU A 53 -11.66 4.85 -19.18
CA LEU A 53 -11.46 4.81 -20.64
C LEU A 53 -10.66 6.02 -21.15
N ALA A 54 -10.93 7.21 -20.60
CA ALA A 54 -10.18 8.41 -20.95
C ALA A 54 -8.70 8.30 -20.51
N PHE A 55 -8.44 7.73 -19.33
CA PHE A 55 -7.09 7.51 -18.83
C PHE A 55 -6.36 6.42 -19.63
N GLU A 56 -7.03 5.34 -20.04
CA GLU A 56 -6.45 4.32 -20.93
C GLU A 56 -6.03 4.94 -22.27
N LYS A 57 -6.90 5.75 -22.89
CA LYS A 57 -6.58 6.46 -24.12
C LYS A 57 -5.39 7.41 -23.93
N PHE A 58 -5.34 8.10 -22.80
CA PHE A 58 -4.21 8.95 -22.44
C PHE A 58 -2.90 8.15 -22.35
N LEU A 59 -2.88 7.02 -21.65
CA LEU A 59 -1.69 6.17 -21.53
C LEU A 59 -1.25 5.61 -22.89
N ARG A 60 -2.19 5.14 -23.72
CA ARG A 60 -1.89 4.64 -25.07
C ARG A 60 -1.26 5.71 -25.96
N LYS A 61 -1.80 6.94 -25.92
CA LYS A 61 -1.25 8.08 -26.67
C LYS A 61 0.20 8.39 -26.30
N HIS A 62 0.59 8.15 -25.05
CA HIS A 62 1.94 8.41 -24.56
C HIS A 62 2.82 7.14 -24.49
N GLN A 63 2.40 6.04 -25.14
CA GLN A 63 3.13 4.77 -25.15
C GLN A 63 3.43 4.22 -23.74
N ALA A 64 2.58 4.56 -22.76
CA ALA A 64 2.71 4.18 -21.36
C ALA A 64 1.61 3.21 -20.90
N TYR A 65 0.83 2.69 -21.84
CA TYR A 65 -0.18 1.65 -21.59
C TYR A 65 0.51 0.29 -21.40
N ASP A 66 -0.09 -0.59 -20.58
CA ASP A 66 0.40 -1.94 -20.25
C ASP A 66 1.77 -2.04 -19.54
N ILE A 67 2.40 -0.91 -19.14
CA ILE A 67 3.58 -0.95 -18.27
C ILE A 67 3.23 -1.57 -16.91
N VAL A 68 2.07 -1.19 -16.36
CA VAL A 68 1.42 -1.82 -15.21
C VAL A 68 -0.09 -1.81 -15.43
N PRO A 69 -0.87 -2.72 -14.82
CA PRO A 69 -2.32 -2.70 -14.96
C PRO A 69 -2.92 -1.39 -14.42
N ILE A 70 -3.84 -0.80 -15.18
CA ILE A 70 -4.48 0.49 -14.86
C ILE A 70 -5.15 0.50 -13.47
N GLU A 71 -5.78 -0.61 -13.09
CA GLU A 71 -6.37 -0.82 -11.77
C GLU A 71 -5.37 -0.48 -10.65
N GLN A 72 -4.11 -0.89 -10.82
CA GLN A 72 -3.09 -0.72 -9.80
C GLN A 72 -2.70 0.75 -9.60
N LEU A 73 -2.75 1.55 -10.67
CA LEU A 73 -2.46 3.00 -10.62
C LEU A 73 -3.52 3.79 -9.86
N PHE A 74 -4.73 3.25 -9.73
CA PHE A 74 -5.82 3.88 -8.99
C PHE A 74 -5.91 3.46 -7.53
N ARG A 75 -5.09 2.51 -7.06
CA ARG A 75 -5.06 2.12 -5.64
C ARG A 75 -4.55 3.28 -4.79
N GLN A 76 -5.24 3.63 -3.70
CA GLN A 76 -4.74 4.67 -2.78
C GLN A 76 -3.62 4.15 -1.86
N GLY A 77 -3.64 2.86 -1.53
CA GLY A 77 -2.64 2.18 -0.70
C GLY A 77 -3.20 0.92 -0.06
N THR A 78 -2.36 0.19 0.69
CA THR A 78 -2.74 -1.12 1.28
C THR A 78 -3.43 -1.02 2.64
N ASP A 79 -3.35 0.14 3.29
CA ASP A 79 -3.95 0.49 4.59
C ASP A 79 -5.33 1.14 4.46
N TRP A 80 -5.97 1.07 3.29
CA TRP A 80 -7.27 1.70 3.04
C TRP A 80 -8.39 1.28 4.00
N ARG A 81 -8.34 0.05 4.53
CA ARG A 81 -9.26 -0.41 5.58
C ARG A 81 -8.98 0.27 6.92
N GLN A 82 -7.71 0.43 7.27
CA GLN A 82 -7.30 1.10 8.52
C GLN A 82 -7.62 2.59 8.47
N THR A 83 -7.51 3.21 7.30
CA THR A 83 -7.86 4.63 7.11
C THR A 83 -9.35 4.83 6.82
N GLU A 84 -10.17 3.78 6.88
CA GLU A 84 -11.61 3.81 6.60
C GLU A 84 -11.95 4.60 5.32
N SER A 85 -11.12 4.40 4.30
CA SER A 85 -11.15 5.18 3.08
C SER A 85 -11.48 4.32 1.86
N GLN A 86 -11.84 4.96 0.75
CA GLN A 86 -12.06 4.25 -0.50
C GLN A 86 -10.77 3.58 -0.98
N PRO A 87 -10.81 2.31 -1.44
CA PRO A 87 -9.62 1.59 -1.89
C PRO A 87 -8.99 2.20 -3.16
N PHE A 88 -9.82 2.82 -4.00
CA PHE A 88 -9.42 3.40 -5.28
C PHE A 88 -9.78 4.87 -5.38
N ALA A 89 -8.96 5.62 -6.13
CA ALA A 89 -9.24 6.98 -6.55
C ALA A 89 -8.68 7.22 -7.95
N ILE A 90 -9.49 7.86 -8.80
CA ILE A 90 -9.04 8.30 -10.13
C ILE A 90 -8.42 9.70 -9.96
N PRO A 91 -7.16 9.92 -10.38
CA PRO A 91 -6.53 11.24 -10.32
C PRO A 91 -7.25 12.24 -11.22
N PRO A 92 -7.37 13.51 -10.82
CA PRO A 92 -7.75 14.61 -11.70
C PRO A 92 -6.92 14.63 -12.99
N ARG A 93 -7.56 14.99 -14.12
CA ARG A 93 -6.97 14.85 -15.47
C ARG A 93 -5.70 15.67 -15.65
N GLU A 94 -5.66 16.84 -15.03
CA GLU A 94 -4.52 17.75 -15.00
C GLU A 94 -3.27 17.12 -14.37
N LEU A 95 -3.42 16.08 -13.54
CA LEU A 95 -2.30 15.38 -12.92
C LEU A 95 -1.80 14.19 -13.75
N TRP A 96 -2.53 13.73 -14.76
CA TRP A 96 -2.16 12.54 -15.55
C TRP A 96 -0.76 12.62 -16.18
N PRO A 97 -0.29 13.76 -16.74
CA PRO A 97 1.07 13.86 -17.27
C PRO A 97 2.17 13.57 -16.25
N ASN A 98 1.91 13.78 -14.96
CA ASN A 98 2.91 13.64 -13.91
C ASN A 98 3.36 12.20 -13.67
N ILE A 99 2.54 11.21 -14.07
CA ILE A 99 2.88 9.79 -13.87
C ILE A 99 3.81 9.25 -14.96
N LEU A 100 3.86 9.89 -16.13
CA LEU A 100 4.59 9.37 -17.29
C LEU A 100 6.09 9.14 -17.04
N PRO A 101 6.84 10.05 -16.38
CA PRO A 101 8.24 9.79 -16.06
C PRO A 101 8.42 8.58 -15.14
N THR A 102 7.51 8.40 -14.17
CA THR A 102 7.54 7.27 -13.24
C THR A 102 7.26 5.96 -13.96
N LEU A 103 6.29 5.92 -14.88
CA LEU A 103 6.02 4.72 -15.69
C LEU A 103 7.21 4.37 -16.59
N ARG A 104 7.86 5.37 -17.21
CA ARG A 104 9.06 5.14 -18.02
C ARG A 104 10.17 4.49 -17.20
N VAL A 105 10.40 4.94 -15.97
CA VAL A 105 11.39 4.34 -15.07
C VAL A 105 11.04 2.91 -14.71
N ILE A 106 9.76 2.65 -14.45
CA ILE A 106 9.31 1.29 -14.16
C ILE A 106 9.66 0.37 -15.34
N GLN A 107 9.35 0.80 -16.57
CA GLN A 107 9.59 0.04 -17.78
C GLN A 107 11.07 -0.12 -18.13
N GLU A 108 11.85 0.97 -18.11
CA GLU A 108 13.23 0.99 -18.61
C GLU A 108 14.26 0.55 -17.57
N VAL A 109 13.93 0.71 -16.27
CA VAL A 109 14.90 0.56 -15.19
C VAL A 109 14.48 -0.52 -14.22
N VAL A 110 13.27 -0.44 -13.66
CA VAL A 110 12.86 -1.33 -12.56
C VAL A 110 12.60 -2.75 -13.05
N ILE A 111 11.69 -2.92 -14.01
CA ILE A 111 11.31 -4.24 -14.53
C ILE A 111 12.53 -5.01 -15.06
N PRO A 112 13.46 -4.41 -15.83
CA PRO A 112 14.68 -5.08 -16.26
C PRO A 112 15.63 -5.47 -15.11
N SER A 113 15.61 -4.74 -13.99
CA SER A 113 16.58 -4.93 -12.90
C SER A 113 16.13 -5.94 -11.85
N ILE A 114 14.83 -5.99 -11.56
CA ILE A 114 14.25 -6.79 -10.48
C ILE A 114 13.04 -7.62 -10.93
N GLY A 115 12.68 -7.60 -12.22
CA GLY A 115 11.53 -8.32 -12.76
C GLY A 115 10.18 -7.61 -12.53
N PRO A 116 9.07 -8.30 -12.84
CA PRO A 116 7.73 -7.73 -12.73
C PRO A 116 7.37 -7.27 -11.31
N VAL A 117 6.61 -6.19 -11.25
CA VAL A 117 6.20 -5.51 -10.01
C VAL A 117 4.69 -5.28 -10.00
N ALA A 118 4.11 -5.19 -8.81
CA ALA A 118 2.74 -4.77 -8.59
C ALA A 118 2.71 -3.41 -7.91
N VAL A 119 2.00 -2.45 -8.50
CA VAL A 119 1.72 -1.16 -7.86
C VAL A 119 0.63 -1.37 -6.80
N VAL A 120 0.94 -0.93 -5.59
CA VAL A 120 0.07 -1.06 -4.41
C VAL A 120 -0.48 0.29 -3.93
N SER A 121 0.09 1.40 -4.43
CA SER A 121 -0.36 2.77 -4.18
C SER A 121 0.01 3.65 -5.37
N GLY A 122 -0.91 4.45 -5.89
CA GLY A 122 -0.70 5.41 -6.97
C GLY A 122 -1.12 6.82 -6.53
N PHE A 123 -2.23 7.32 -7.05
CA PHE A 123 -2.81 8.58 -6.58
C PHE A 123 -3.40 8.45 -5.18
N ARG A 124 -3.15 9.43 -4.30
CA ARG A 124 -3.81 9.53 -2.99
C ARG A 124 -4.63 10.80 -2.93
N GLN A 125 -5.89 10.67 -2.54
CA GLN A 125 -6.69 11.83 -2.16
C GLN A 125 -6.08 12.50 -0.91
N PRO A 126 -6.23 13.83 -0.75
CA PRO A 126 -5.68 14.54 0.40
C PRO A 126 -6.10 13.97 1.76
N ASP A 127 -7.38 13.63 1.91
CA ASP A 127 -7.92 13.01 3.13
C ASP A 127 -7.28 11.65 3.41
N TYR A 128 -7.23 10.78 2.40
CA TYR A 128 -6.54 9.48 2.49
C TYR A 128 -5.08 9.66 2.90
N ASN A 129 -4.34 10.55 2.23
CA ASN A 129 -2.92 10.77 2.49
C ASN A 129 -2.70 11.24 3.93
N ALA A 130 -3.55 12.13 4.46
CA ALA A 130 -3.46 12.59 5.84
C ALA A 130 -3.70 11.44 6.84
N LYS A 131 -4.76 10.64 6.64
CA LYS A 131 -5.09 9.48 7.48
C LYS A 131 -4.01 8.40 7.44
N ALA A 132 -3.38 8.20 6.29
CA ALA A 132 -2.25 7.28 6.11
C ALA A 132 -0.91 7.83 6.66
N GLY A 133 -0.90 9.01 7.29
CA GLY A 133 0.32 9.64 7.83
C GLY A 133 1.28 10.17 6.76
N GLY A 134 0.80 10.41 5.54
CA GLY A 134 1.58 10.95 4.44
C GLY A 134 1.91 12.43 4.61
N ALA A 135 3.10 12.84 4.15
CA ALA A 135 3.52 14.24 4.18
C ALA A 135 2.59 15.13 3.32
N LYS A 136 2.44 16.40 3.70
CA LYS A 136 1.69 17.40 2.91
C LYS A 136 2.30 17.65 1.53
N SER A 137 3.61 17.43 1.38
CA SER A 137 4.36 17.51 0.13
C SER A 137 4.45 16.18 -0.63
N SER A 138 3.64 15.17 -0.25
CA SER A 138 3.65 13.83 -0.85
C SER A 138 3.44 13.88 -2.36
N ARG A 139 4.29 13.16 -3.09
CA ARG A 139 4.22 13.06 -4.56
C ARG A 139 3.01 12.25 -5.05
N HIS A 140 2.38 11.44 -4.18
CA HIS A 140 1.12 10.76 -4.49
C HIS A 140 -0.05 11.74 -4.66
N LEU A 141 -0.01 12.89 -3.98
CA LEU A 141 -1.06 13.93 -4.08
C LEU A 141 -1.11 14.57 -5.46
N ILE A 142 0.02 14.58 -6.18
CA ILE A 142 0.12 15.13 -7.53
C ILE A 142 0.28 14.04 -8.60
N PHE A 143 0.00 12.78 -8.25
CA PHE A 143 0.08 11.61 -9.12
C PHE A 143 1.42 11.47 -9.86
N SER A 144 2.54 11.72 -9.16
CA SER A 144 3.88 11.57 -9.73
C SER A 144 4.70 10.45 -9.08
N ALA A 145 4.10 9.67 -8.19
CA ALA A 145 4.76 8.57 -7.49
C ALA A 145 3.83 7.37 -7.38
N VAL A 146 4.42 6.20 -7.29
CA VAL A 146 3.75 4.95 -6.97
C VAL A 146 4.53 4.24 -5.86
N ASP A 147 3.86 3.42 -5.06
CA ASP A 147 4.51 2.40 -4.24
C ASP A 147 4.28 1.05 -4.94
N MET A 148 5.31 0.21 -4.99
CA MET A 148 5.24 -1.11 -5.61
C MET A 148 6.00 -2.18 -4.82
N ILE A 149 5.69 -3.43 -5.14
CA ILE A 149 6.33 -4.63 -4.61
C ILE A 149 6.72 -5.57 -5.76
N PRO A 150 7.82 -6.32 -5.68
CA PRO A 150 8.12 -7.37 -6.64
C PRO A 150 7.03 -8.46 -6.65
N ASN A 151 6.74 -9.04 -7.82
CA ASN A 151 5.75 -10.12 -7.94
C ASN A 151 6.25 -11.49 -7.47
N HIS A 152 7.54 -11.60 -7.16
CA HIS A 152 8.18 -12.80 -6.61
C HIS A 152 8.93 -12.44 -5.34
N GLU A 153 9.22 -13.44 -4.52
CA GLU A 153 10.10 -13.23 -3.37
C GLU A 153 11.44 -12.70 -3.85
N PHE A 154 11.84 -11.57 -3.26
CA PHE A 154 13.08 -10.91 -3.57
C PHE A 154 13.86 -10.78 -2.27
N ASP A 155 15.12 -11.20 -2.27
CA ASP A 155 15.97 -11.00 -1.11
C ASP A 155 16.00 -9.51 -0.73
N ARG A 156 15.66 -9.21 0.52
CA ARG A 156 15.43 -7.83 0.96
C ARG A 156 16.67 -6.97 0.81
N GLU A 157 17.83 -7.50 1.15
CA GLU A 157 19.09 -6.76 1.12
C GLU A 157 19.58 -6.58 -0.33
N MET A 158 19.36 -7.57 -1.19
CA MET A 158 19.57 -7.45 -2.62
C MET A 158 18.63 -6.42 -3.26
N LEU A 159 17.36 -6.38 -2.86
CA LEU A 159 16.38 -5.39 -3.34
C LEU A 159 16.87 -3.99 -2.96
N LYS A 160 17.15 -3.75 -1.68
CA LYS A 160 17.66 -2.46 -1.19
C LYS A 160 18.91 -2.03 -1.95
N THR A 161 19.88 -2.93 -2.11
CA THR A 161 21.13 -2.66 -2.83
C THR A 161 20.87 -2.27 -4.28
N LYS A 162 20.04 -3.04 -5.00
CA LYS A 162 19.67 -2.72 -6.38
C LYS A 162 18.94 -1.38 -6.47
N LEU A 163 18.01 -1.09 -5.56
CA LEU A 163 17.29 0.17 -5.55
C LEU A 163 18.17 1.38 -5.26
N LEU A 164 19.10 1.24 -4.32
CA LEU A 164 20.08 2.28 -4.03
C LEU A 164 20.95 2.55 -5.26
N PHE A 165 21.42 1.50 -5.94
CA PHE A 165 22.17 1.63 -7.18
C PHE A 165 21.36 2.32 -8.28
N LEU A 166 20.10 1.92 -8.48
CA LEU A 166 19.21 2.56 -9.45
C LEU A 166 18.97 4.04 -9.14
N TRP A 167 18.77 4.37 -7.85
CA TRP A 167 18.61 5.75 -7.41
C TRP A 167 19.88 6.58 -7.61
N GLN A 168 21.06 6.05 -7.30
CA GLN A 168 22.33 6.75 -7.54
C GLN A 168 22.56 6.98 -9.03
N LYS A 169 22.20 6.02 -9.89
CA LYS A 169 22.45 6.08 -11.33
C LYS A 169 21.43 6.95 -12.08
N HIS A 170 20.18 7.00 -11.63
CA HIS A 170 19.07 7.62 -12.38
C HIS A 170 18.31 8.71 -11.61
N GLY A 171 18.48 8.81 -10.29
CA GLY A 171 17.67 9.66 -9.41
C GLY A 171 18.00 11.16 -9.44
N SER A 172 19.20 11.56 -9.90
CA SER A 172 19.58 12.98 -10.05
C SER A 172 19.01 13.61 -11.34
N ASN A 173 18.95 12.83 -12.42
CA ASN A 173 18.50 13.29 -13.74
C ASN A 173 17.00 13.13 -13.96
N GLN A 174 16.33 12.37 -13.10
CA GLN A 174 14.91 12.10 -13.24
C GLN A 174 14.25 12.47 -11.91
N ARG A 175 13.27 13.38 -11.95
CA ARG A 175 12.44 13.85 -10.81
C ARG A 175 11.52 12.72 -10.28
N ILE A 176 12.06 11.53 -10.08
CA ILE A 176 11.34 10.33 -9.69
C ILE A 176 11.33 10.30 -8.18
N GLY A 177 10.14 10.21 -7.59
CA GLY A 177 9.96 9.94 -6.17
C GLY A 177 10.32 8.49 -5.82
N LEU A 178 11.54 8.04 -6.14
CA LEU A 178 12.03 6.68 -5.84
C LEU A 178 11.96 6.34 -4.34
N GLY A 179 11.98 7.34 -3.46
CA GLY A 179 11.77 7.16 -2.02
C GLY A 179 10.39 6.61 -1.63
N SER A 180 9.41 6.68 -2.53
CA SER A 180 8.07 6.08 -2.37
C SER A 180 7.97 4.72 -3.07
N ILE A 181 8.88 4.40 -3.99
CA ILE A 181 8.68 3.33 -4.97
C ILE A 181 8.64 1.92 -4.36
N PHE A 182 9.16 1.70 -3.15
CA PHE A 182 9.01 0.42 -2.45
C PHE A 182 8.59 0.63 -1.00
N ARG A 183 7.40 0.11 -0.63
CA ARG A 183 6.92 0.13 0.76
C ARG A 183 7.64 -0.96 1.56
N ASN A 184 8.46 -0.54 2.53
CA ASN A 184 9.26 -1.38 3.45
C ASN A 184 8.44 -2.16 4.51
N LYS A 185 7.19 -2.54 4.21
CA LYS A 185 6.32 -3.31 5.11
C LYS A 185 5.65 -4.46 4.37
N VAL A 186 6.41 -5.51 4.08
CA VAL A 186 5.83 -6.83 3.82
C VAL A 186 6.56 -7.81 4.72
N SER A 187 5.95 -8.09 5.87
CA SER A 187 6.17 -9.34 6.57
C SER A 187 5.18 -10.30 5.93
N TYR A 188 5.70 -11.30 5.20
CA TYR A 188 4.93 -12.51 4.93
C TYR A 188 4.77 -13.29 6.24
#